data_AF-A0A533V8F4-F1
#
_entry.id   AF-A0A533V8F4-F1
#
_cell.length_a   1.000
_cell.length_b   1.000
_cell.length_c   1.000
_cell.angle_alpha   90.00
_cell.angle_beta   90.00
_cell.angle_gamma   90.00
#
_symmetry.space_group_name_H-M   'P 1'
#
loop_
_entity.id
_entity.type
_entity.pdbx_description
1 polymer ?
#
loop_
_entity_poly.entity_id
_entity_poly.type
_entity_poly.pdbx_seq_one_letter_code
_entity_poly.pdbx_strand_id
1 'polypeptide(L)'
;MAGLLWLKGYEVYKASTAEECLSKIYELGNQKVHVVIMSQQVALDGRAMLIVNVKRSNIETKILVIADEDTDKTKILDYGADEFSLKPISPENVADKLFMLLTREVVSENR
;
A
#
# COMPACT_ATOMS: atom_id res chain seq x y z
N MET A 1 -2.49 -8.55 11.67
CA MET A 1 -1.77 -8.28 10.39
C MET A 1 -0.26 -8.31 10.55
N ALA A 2 0.35 -7.29 11.18
CA ALA A 2 1.83 -7.15 11.22
C ALA A 2 2.58 -8.38 11.75
N GLY A 3 2.06 -9.07 12.77
CA GLY A 3 2.70 -10.28 13.31
C GLY A 3 2.73 -11.45 12.31
N LEU A 4 1.67 -11.62 11.50
CA LEU A 4 1.63 -12.66 10.46
C LEU A 4 2.61 -12.35 9.32
N LEU A 5 2.67 -11.08 8.89
CA LEU A 5 3.61 -10.65 7.85
C LEU A 5 5.06 -10.84 8.31
N TRP A 6 5.36 -10.50 9.56
CA TRP A 6 6.66 -10.76 10.15
C TRP A 6 7.00 -12.25 10.21
N LEU A 7 6.05 -13.10 10.62
CA LEU A 7 6.22 -14.56 10.62
C LEU A 7 6.48 -15.12 9.21
N LYS A 8 5.91 -14.49 8.18
CA LYS A 8 6.14 -14.82 6.76
C LYS A 8 7.46 -14.25 6.21
N GLY A 9 8.28 -13.61 7.04
CA GLY A 9 9.61 -13.10 6.67
C GLY A 9 9.62 -11.69 6.08
N TYR A 10 8.51 -10.96 6.12
CA TYR A 10 8.49 -9.57 5.68
C TYR A 10 9.03 -8.63 6.77
N GLU A 11 9.79 -7.62 6.35
CA GLU A 11 10.14 -6.50 7.21
C GLU A 11 8.97 -5.51 7.25
N VAL A 12 8.42 -5.29 8.45
CA VAL A 12 7.17 -4.53 8.62
C VAL A 12 7.41 -3.28 9.44
N TYR A 13 7.12 -2.14 8.83
CA TYR A 13 7.14 -0.84 9.49
C TYR A 13 5.70 -0.36 9.69
N LYS A 14 5.38 0.09 10.91
CA LYS A 14 4.07 0.64 11.23
C LYS A 14 4.13 2.17 11.22
N ALA A 15 3.02 2.76 10.81
CA ALA A 15 2.74 4.18 10.92
C ALA A 15 1.26 4.35 11.30
N SER A 16 0.96 5.38 12.08
CA SER A 16 -0.38 5.69 12.58
C SER A 16 -1.06 6.79 11.77
N THR A 17 -0.29 7.60 11.04
CA THR A 17 -0.79 8.65 10.15
C THR A 17 -0.14 8.58 8.77
N ALA A 18 -0.71 9.30 7.81
CA ALA A 18 -0.14 9.44 6.47
C ALA A 18 1.24 10.12 6.48
N GLU A 19 1.41 11.15 7.32
CA GLU A 19 2.65 11.90 7.47
C GLU A 19 3.75 11.06 8.13
N GLU A 20 3.40 10.26 9.13
CA GLU A 20 4.33 9.31 9.75
C GLU A 20 4.76 8.26 8.72
N CYS A 21 3.81 7.77 7.89
CA CYS A 21 4.11 6.82 6.82
C CYS A 21 5.09 7.40 5.79
N LEU A 22 4.85 8.63 5.31
CA LEU A 22 5.76 9.31 4.38
C LEU A 22 7.15 9.52 4.99
N SER A 23 7.22 10.01 6.23
CA SER A 23 8.49 10.19 6.94
C SER A 23 9.27 8.88 7.02
N LYS A 24 8.60 7.77 7.37
CA LYS A 24 9.20 6.43 7.43
C LYS A 24 9.74 5.98 6.09
N ILE A 25 8.97 6.18 5.01
CA ILE A 25 9.37 5.81 3.64
C ILE A 25 10.64 6.58 3.23
N TYR A 26 10.70 7.88 3.55
CA TYR A 26 11.88 8.71 3.27
C TYR A 26 13.10 8.29 4.11
N GLU A 27 12.94 8.02 5.40
CA GLU A 27 14.01 7.57 6.30
C GLU A 27 14.64 6.24 5.83
N LEU A 28 13.82 5.30 5.35
CA LEU A 28 14.28 4.00 4.88
C LEU A 28 14.93 4.06 3.48
N GLY A 29 14.68 5.13 2.74
CA GLY A 29 14.98 5.25 1.32
C GLY A 29 13.94 4.50 0.49
N ASN A 30 13.26 5.21 -0.40
CA ASN A 30 12.07 4.75 -1.14
C ASN A 30 12.25 3.40 -1.88
N GLN A 31 13.48 2.97 -2.18
CA GLN A 31 13.78 1.68 -2.80
C GLN A 31 13.65 0.48 -1.86
N LYS A 32 13.63 0.69 -0.53
CA LYS A 32 13.47 -0.39 0.46
C LYS A 32 12.00 -0.74 0.74
N VAL A 33 11.08 0.16 0.41
CA VAL A 33 9.64 -0.04 0.64
C VAL A 33 8.98 -0.58 -0.62
N HIS A 34 8.73 -1.89 -0.61
CA HIS A 34 8.13 -2.58 -1.74
C HIS A 34 6.61 -2.43 -1.80
N VAL A 35 5.93 -2.43 -0.63
CA VAL A 35 4.47 -2.34 -0.55
C VAL A 35 4.05 -1.47 0.63
N VAL A 36 3.06 -0.60 0.40
CA VAL A 36 2.36 0.17 1.43
C VAL A 36 0.93 -0.36 1.57
N ILE A 37 0.54 -0.71 2.80
CA ILE A 37 -0.82 -1.14 3.12
C ILE A 37 -1.44 -0.04 4.00
N MET A 38 -2.61 0.47 3.62
CA MET A 38 -3.28 1.55 4.33
C MET A 38 -4.80 1.35 4.41
N SER A 39 -5.45 2.08 5.32
CA SER A 39 -6.92 2.12 5.37
C SER A 39 -7.49 3.09 4.34
N GLN A 40 -8.77 2.93 3.99
CA GLN A 40 -9.51 3.90 3.16
C GLN A 40 -9.43 5.33 3.73
N GLN A 41 -9.53 5.51 5.05
CA GLN A 41 -9.45 6.83 5.69
C GLN A 41 -8.10 7.51 5.41
N VAL A 42 -6.99 6.77 5.50
CA VAL A 42 -5.64 7.30 5.23
C VAL A 42 -5.45 7.54 3.73
N ALA A 43 -5.95 6.64 2.88
CA ALA A 43 -5.90 6.79 1.41
C ALA A 43 -6.62 8.05 0.92
N LEU A 44 -7.70 8.45 1.60
CA LEU A 44 -8.52 9.61 1.25
C LEU A 44 -8.12 10.90 1.97
N ASP A 45 -7.10 10.87 2.85
CA ASP A 45 -6.61 12.09 3.49
C ASP A 45 -5.91 13.00 2.47
N GLY A 46 -6.68 13.98 1.98
CA GLY A 46 -6.25 14.94 0.99
C GLY A 46 -5.15 15.90 1.45
N ARG A 47 -4.81 15.93 2.75
CA ARG A 47 -3.72 16.78 3.25
C ARG A 47 -2.35 16.16 2.94
N ALA A 48 -2.23 14.86 3.19
CA ALA A 48 -0.98 14.14 2.96
C ALA A 48 -0.88 13.54 1.55
N MET A 49 -2.02 13.28 0.88
CA MET A 49 -2.07 12.69 -0.47
C MET A 49 -1.14 11.47 -0.59
N LEU A 50 -1.17 10.58 0.41
CA LEU A 50 -0.16 9.53 0.61
C LEU A 50 0.09 8.70 -0.64
N ILE A 51 -0.98 8.24 -1.31
CA ILE A 51 -0.88 7.41 -2.51
C ILE A 51 -0.07 8.13 -3.61
N VAL A 52 -0.43 9.38 -3.90
CA VAL A 52 0.23 10.18 -4.94
C VAL A 52 1.69 10.45 -4.59
N ASN A 53 1.98 10.77 -3.33
CA ASN A 53 3.36 11.03 -2.90
C ASN A 53 4.23 9.77 -2.95
N VAL A 54 3.70 8.61 -2.55
CA VAL A 54 4.40 7.32 -2.66
C VAL A 54 4.70 7.01 -4.13
N LYS A 55 3.71 7.12 -5.01
CA LYS A 55 3.89 6.83 -6.44
C LYS A 55 4.83 7.80 -7.16
N ARG A 56 4.84 9.08 -6.77
CA ARG A 56 5.83 10.06 -7.28
C ARG A 56 7.24 9.77 -6.80
N SER A 57 7.37 9.27 -5.58
CA SER A 57 8.64 8.98 -4.93
C SER A 57 9.28 7.69 -5.44
N ASN A 58 8.46 6.68 -5.70
CA ASN A 58 8.85 5.42 -6.33
C ASN A 58 7.61 4.78 -6.97
N ILE A 59 7.55 4.78 -8.30
CA ILE A 59 6.42 4.24 -9.06
C ILE A 59 6.23 2.73 -8.83
N GLU A 60 7.32 2.03 -8.50
CA GLU A 60 7.33 0.58 -8.31
C GLU A 60 6.73 0.14 -6.96
N THR A 61 6.73 1.01 -5.95
CA THR A 61 6.12 0.70 -4.65
C THR A 61 4.63 0.40 -4.85
N LYS A 62 4.20 -0.81 -4.51
CA LYS A 62 2.80 -1.22 -4.64
C LYS A 62 1.96 -0.71 -3.48
N ILE A 63 0.69 -0.44 -3.72
CA ILE A 63 -0.22 0.14 -2.75
C ILE A 63 -1.48 -0.72 -2.66
N LEU A 64 -1.73 -1.25 -1.45
CA LEU A 64 -2.95 -1.99 -1.10
C LEU A 64 -3.80 -1.14 -0.15
N VAL A 65 -5.04 -0.84 -0.54
CA VAL A 65 -5.99 -0.15 0.32
C VAL A 65 -7.03 -1.13 0.86
N ILE A 66 -7.19 -1.16 2.18
CA ILE A 66 -8.22 -1.94 2.88
C ILE A 66 -9.32 -0.99 3.34
N ALA A 67 -10.53 -1.22 2.85
CA ALA A 67 -11.66 -0.32 2.97
C ALA A 67 -12.83 -0.94 3.73
N ASP A 68 -13.68 -0.09 4.29
CA ASP A 68 -14.92 -0.51 4.97
C ASP A 68 -16.10 -0.55 3.98
N GLU A 69 -16.05 0.25 2.91
CA GLU A 69 -17.05 0.34 1.83
C GLU A 69 -16.38 0.64 0.47
N ASP A 70 -17.07 0.47 -0.65
CA ASP A 70 -16.51 0.61 -2.00
C ASP A 70 -16.85 1.94 -2.71
N THR A 71 -17.52 2.86 -2.00
CA THR A 71 -17.96 4.18 -2.48
C THR A 71 -16.83 4.99 -3.15
N ASP A 72 -15.62 4.93 -2.60
CA ASP A 72 -14.44 5.66 -3.09
C ASP A 72 -13.46 4.80 -3.91
N LYS A 73 -13.81 3.56 -4.25
CA LYS A 73 -12.90 2.61 -4.90
C LYS A 73 -12.26 3.18 -6.17
N THR A 74 -13.06 3.75 -7.06
CA THR A 74 -12.57 4.32 -8.33
C THR A 74 -11.57 5.44 -8.07
N LYS A 75 -11.90 6.37 -7.17
CA LYS A 75 -11.03 7.50 -6.80
C LYS A 75 -9.70 7.05 -6.22
N ILE A 76 -9.70 6.02 -5.37
CA ILE A 76 -8.49 5.46 -4.74
C ILE A 76 -7.58 4.80 -5.79
N LEU A 77 -8.17 4.06 -6.73
CA LEU A 77 -7.43 3.47 -7.85
C LEU A 77 -6.88 4.56 -8.79
N ASP A 78 -7.66 5.62 -9.06
CA ASP A 78 -7.22 6.77 -9.86
C ASP A 78 -6.06 7.55 -9.22
N TYR A 79 -5.97 7.57 -7.88
CA TYR A 79 -4.80 8.11 -7.16
C TYR A 79 -3.54 7.25 -7.31
N GLY A 80 -3.67 6.04 -7.85
CA GLY A 80 -2.55 5.13 -8.14
C GLY A 80 -2.44 3.95 -7.18
N ALA A 81 -3.49 3.59 -6.44
CA ALA A 81 -3.48 2.33 -5.70
C ALA A 81 -3.44 1.12 -6.66
N ASP A 82 -2.64 0.11 -6.35
CA ASP A 82 -2.52 -1.09 -7.18
C ASP A 82 -3.62 -2.12 -6.89
N GLU A 83 -4.12 -2.15 -5.65
CA GLU A 83 -5.19 -3.05 -5.21
C GLU A 83 -6.07 -2.41 -4.14
N PHE A 84 -7.35 -2.80 -4.14
CA PHE A 84 -8.37 -2.37 -3.21
C PHE A 84 -9.12 -3.59 -2.65
N SER A 85 -9.40 -3.63 -1.35
CA SER A 85 -10.11 -4.76 -0.74
C SER A 85 -11.03 -4.32 0.38
N LEU A 86 -12.21 -4.95 0.48
CA LEU A 86 -13.19 -4.67 1.52
C LEU A 86 -12.96 -5.52 2.76
N LYS A 87 -13.27 -4.95 3.92
CA LYS A 87 -13.43 -5.70 5.17
C LYS A 87 -14.79 -6.42 5.18
N PRO A 88 -14.93 -7.52 5.95
CA PRO A 88 -13.87 -8.18 6.71
C PRO A 88 -12.89 -8.91 5.79
N ILE A 89 -11.60 -8.80 6.10
CA ILE A 89 -10.54 -9.52 5.39
C ILE A 89 -9.63 -10.19 6.40
N SER A 90 -9.32 -11.47 6.19
CA SER A 90 -8.42 -12.21 7.06
C SER A 90 -6.97 -11.72 6.92
N PRO A 91 -6.14 -11.85 7.97
CA PRO A 91 -4.71 -11.64 7.87
C PRO A 91 -4.04 -12.43 6.73
N GLU A 92 -4.49 -13.66 6.52
CA GLU A 92 -4.01 -14.58 5.49
C GLU A 92 -4.30 -14.02 4.09
N ASN A 93 -5.53 -13.57 3.83
CA ASN A 93 -5.90 -13.00 2.53
C ASN A 93 -5.11 -11.73 2.20
N VAL A 94 -4.78 -10.91 3.20
CA VAL A 94 -3.91 -9.75 2.97
C VAL A 94 -2.47 -10.17 2.67
N ALA A 95 -1.96 -11.21 3.34
CA ALA A 95 -0.64 -11.75 3.04
C ALA A 95 -0.56 -12.33 1.62
N ASP A 96 -1.62 -13.00 1.16
CA ASP A 96 -1.69 -13.55 -0.19
C ASP A 96 -1.76 -12.43 -1.25
N LYS A 97 -2.57 -11.38 -1.00
CA LYS A 97 -2.60 -10.18 -1.85
C LYS A 97 -1.25 -9.46 -1.89
N LEU A 98 -0.58 -9.35 -0.75
CA LEU A 98 0.77 -8.79 -0.66
C LEU A 98 1.75 -9.58 -1.54
N PHE A 99 1.72 -10.91 -1.42
CA PHE A 99 2.56 -11.78 -2.24
C PHE A 99 2.27 -11.60 -3.74
N MET A 100 1.00 -11.58 -4.14
CA MET A 100 0.60 -11.34 -5.53
C MET A 100 1.10 -10.00 -6.07
N LEU A 101 1.06 -8.93 -5.25
CA LEU A 101 1.57 -7.61 -5.62
C LEU A 101 3.09 -7.62 -5.82
N LEU A 102 3.83 -8.34 -4.98
CA LEU A 102 5.29 -8.46 -5.06
C LEU A 102 5.74 -9.31 -6.26
N THR A 103 4.98 -10.34 -6.62
CA THR A 103 5.30 -11.22 -7.76
C THR A 103 4.79 -10.68 -9.09
N ARG A 104 4.04 -9.58 -9.08
CA ARG A 104 3.57 -8.94 -10.32
C ARG A 104 4.76 -8.32 -11.02
N GLU A 105 5.25 -8.96 -12.08
CA GLU A 105 6.24 -8.36 -12.97
C GLU A 105 5.71 -7.04 -13.52
N VAL A 106 6.62 -6.08 -13.69
CA VAL A 106 6.38 -4.86 -14.45
C VAL A 106 6.21 -5.26 -15.91
N VAL A 107 4.99 -5.57 -16.34
CA VAL A 107 4.67 -5.83 -17.77
C VAL A 107 4.69 -4.50 -18.58
N SER A 108 5.51 -3.51 -18.21
CA SER A 108 5.52 -2.18 -18.85
C SER A 108 6.85 -1.74 -19.47
N GLU A 109 7.81 -2.64 -19.65
CA GLU A 109 8.93 -2.41 -20.59
C GLU A 109 8.75 -3.26 -21.85
N ASN A 110 7.75 -2.94 -22.69
CA ASN A 110 7.67 -3.33 -24.11
C ASN A 110 6.42 -2.74 -24.79
N ARG A 111 6.17 -1.44 -24.64
CA ARG A 111 5.25 -0.68 -25.49
C ARG A 111 5.82 0.69 -25.82
#